data_AF-A0A426U3P3-F1
#
_entry.id   AF-A0A426U3P3-F1
#
_cell.length_a   1.000
_cell.length_b   1.000
_cell.length_c   1.000
_cell.angle_alpha   90.00
_cell.angle_beta   90.00
_cell.angle_gamma   90.00
#
_symmetry.space_group_name_H-M   'P 1'
#
loop_
_entity.id
_entity.type
_entity.pdbx_description
1 polymer ?
#
loop_
_entity_poly.entity_id
_entity_poly.type
_entity_poly.pdbx_seq_one_letter_code
_entity_poly.pdbx_strand_id
1 'polypeptide(L)'
;MVERICPECQHANPLENRFCGACGAALTHHALVPQRNDALVIAGQTIPMSQLQQVGKAVAVGLAAVAFEAGAAWLRRRSQQPLASQVSSALAANPAPTTETPTLTHLANTVTIVSQRVTEIWDEGRLTRQIVEKHVWRKEGS
;
A
#
# COMPACT_ATOMS: atom_id res chain seq x y z
N MET A 1 57.89 27.78 10.53
CA MET A 1 56.87 26.75 10.26
C MET A 1 55.69 27.08 11.14
N VAL A 2 54.49 27.30 10.61
CA VAL A 2 53.30 27.50 11.47
C VAL A 2 52.67 26.13 11.66
N GLU A 3 52.44 25.75 12.92
CA GLU A 3 51.90 24.45 13.30
C GLU A 3 50.63 24.67 14.12
N ARG A 4 49.73 23.68 14.10
CA ARG A 4 48.53 23.64 14.95
C ARG A 4 48.53 22.40 15.82
N ILE A 5 47.99 22.54 17.02
CA ILE A 5 47.92 21.46 18.00
C ILE A 5 46.58 20.74 17.88
N CYS A 6 46.59 19.41 17.87
CA CYS A 6 45.38 18.60 17.88
C CYS A 6 44.65 18.74 19.23
N PRO A 7 43.34 19.06 19.26
CA PRO A 7 42.60 19.17 20.52
C PRO A 7 42.41 17.82 21.24
N GLU A 8 42.42 16.71 20.51
CA GLU A 8 42.18 15.36 21.07
C GLU A 8 43.44 14.75 21.70
N CYS A 9 44.58 14.83 21.01
CA CYS A 9 45.82 14.15 21.44
C CYS A 9 47.02 15.08 21.62
N GLN A 10 46.84 16.38 21.46
CA GLN A 10 47.87 17.42 21.62
C GLN A 10 49.09 17.29 20.69
N HIS A 11 49.00 16.46 19.66
CA HIS A 11 50.06 16.34 18.66
C HIS A 11 50.17 17.60 17.79
N ALA A 12 51.39 18.07 17.55
CA ALA A 12 51.66 19.15 16.61
C ALA A 12 51.48 18.65 15.17
N ASN A 13 50.73 19.40 14.37
CA ASN A 13 50.44 19.06 12.98
C ASN A 13 50.71 20.27 12.07
N PRO A 14 51.18 20.04 10.84
CA PRO A 14 51.20 21.07 9.80
C PRO A 14 49.80 21.67 9.58
N LEU A 15 49.73 22.94 9.18
CA LEU A 15 48.45 23.61 8.93
C LEU A 15 47.69 22.99 7.75
N GLU A 16 48.41 22.40 6.80
CA GLU A 16 47.90 21.80 5.57
C GLU A 16 47.15 20.49 5.81
N ASN A 17 47.42 19.82 6.94
CA ASN A 17 46.73 18.58 7.26
C ASN A 17 45.20 18.83 7.35
N ARG A 18 44.39 17.80 7.19
CA ARG A 18 42.94 17.86 7.53
C ARG A 18 42.63 17.01 8.75
N PHE A 19 43.45 16.00 9.00
CA PHE A 19 43.38 15.06 10.10
C PHE A 19 44.70 15.03 10.87
N CYS A 20 44.65 14.62 12.12
CA CYS A 20 45.82 14.45 12.96
C CYS A 20 46.67 13.27 12.48
N GLY A 21 47.97 13.49 12.28
CA GLY A 21 48.93 12.45 11.92
C GLY A 21 49.17 11.40 13.01
N ALA A 22 48.75 11.67 14.26
CA ALA A 22 48.91 10.75 15.38
C ALA A 22 47.64 9.97 15.71
N CYS A 23 46.49 10.66 15.89
CA CYS A 23 45.25 10.02 16.32
C CYS A 23 44.16 9.92 15.24
N GLY A 24 44.37 10.52 14.06
CA GLY A 24 43.38 10.54 12.97
C GLY A 24 42.20 11.50 13.15
N ALA A 25 42.10 12.21 14.29
CA ALA A 25 41.01 13.17 14.53
C ALA A 25 41.01 14.32 13.51
N ALA A 26 39.83 14.78 13.11
CA ALA A 26 39.70 15.94 12.22
C ALA A 26 40.20 17.21 12.93
N LEU A 27 41.12 17.94 12.29
CA LEU A 27 41.70 19.16 12.87
C LEU A 27 40.93 20.42 12.48
N THR A 28 40.05 20.33 11.48
CA THR A 28 39.09 21.37 11.12
C THR A 28 37.79 21.16 11.87
N HIS A 29 37.74 21.56 13.14
CA HIS A 29 36.52 21.49 13.96
C HIS A 29 35.61 22.74 13.86
N HIS A 30 35.88 23.64 12.91
CA HIS A 30 34.96 24.72 12.56
C HIS A 30 34.17 24.35 11.31
N ALA A 31 33.21 23.44 11.46
CA ALA A 31 32.07 23.46 10.55
C ALA A 31 31.42 24.84 10.73
N LEU A 32 31.62 25.73 9.75
CA LEU A 32 31.04 27.09 9.73
C LEU A 32 29.50 27.07 9.76
N VAL A 33 28.90 25.89 9.63
CA VAL A 33 27.49 25.64 9.81
C VAL A 33 27.34 24.68 10.98
N PRO A 34 26.65 25.08 12.07
CA PRO A 34 26.22 24.13 13.09
C PRO A 34 25.41 23.05 12.38
N GLN A 35 25.85 21.80 12.46
CA GLN A 35 25.07 20.66 12.00
C GLN A 35 23.89 20.50 12.95
N ARG A 36 22.83 21.27 12.70
CA ARG A 36 21.64 21.37 13.55
C ARG A 36 20.79 20.13 13.29
N ASN A 37 21.05 19.07 14.05
CA ASN A 37 20.34 17.79 13.93
C ASN A 37 18.87 17.83 14.38
N ASP A 38 18.38 18.92 14.98
CA ASP A 38 17.16 18.87 15.79
C ASP A 38 15.93 19.63 15.28
N ALA A 39 16.01 20.42 14.21
CA ALA A 39 14.83 21.17 13.75
C ALA A 39 14.83 21.43 12.24
N LEU A 40 13.90 20.77 11.54
CA LEU A 40 13.50 21.17 10.20
C LEU A 40 12.63 22.43 10.32
N VAL A 41 13.00 23.50 9.62
CA VAL A 41 12.25 24.76 9.59
C VAL A 41 11.52 24.84 8.25
N ILE A 42 10.19 24.83 8.29
CA ILE A 42 9.34 25.02 7.10
C ILE A 42 8.53 26.30 7.31
N ALA A 43 8.61 27.24 6.37
CA ALA A 43 7.91 28.54 6.44
C ALA A 43 8.16 29.33 7.74
N GLY A 44 9.37 29.24 8.30
CA GLY A 44 9.74 29.93 9.54
C GLY A 44 9.27 29.24 10.83
N GLN A 45 8.57 28.11 10.74
CA GLN A 45 8.18 27.32 11.89
C GLN A 45 9.11 26.11 12.09
N THR A 46 9.63 25.97 13.31
CA THR A 46 10.42 24.82 13.73
C THR A 46 9.49 23.64 13.97
N ILE A 47 9.62 22.57 13.19
CA ILE A 47 8.89 21.34 13.44
C ILE A 47 9.77 20.43 14.29
N PRO A 48 9.38 20.13 15.54
CA PRO A 48 10.15 19.19 16.36
C PRO A 48 10.08 17.80 15.73
N MET A 49 11.23 17.14 15.62
CA MET A 49 11.35 15.83 14.98
C MET A 49 10.43 14.77 15.61
N SER A 50 10.11 14.89 16.90
CA SER A 50 9.17 14.01 17.61
C SER A 50 7.74 14.11 17.08
N GLN A 51 7.26 15.31 16.78
CA GLN A 51 5.93 15.55 16.22
C GLN A 51 5.84 15.02 14.79
N LEU A 52 6.91 15.20 13.99
CA LEU A 52 6.98 14.64 12.65
C LEU A 52 6.90 13.11 12.66
N GLN A 53 7.59 12.45 13.61
CA GLN A 53 7.52 10.99 13.76
C GLN A 53 6.12 10.52 14.16
N GLN A 54 5.44 11.22 15.06
CA GLN A 54 4.08 10.85 15.48
C GLN A 54 3.06 11.00 14.35
N VAL A 55 3.08 12.13 13.64
CA VAL A 55 2.19 12.37 12.48
C VAL A 55 2.49 11.35 11.38
N GLY A 56 3.77 11.10 11.08
CA GLY A 56 4.18 10.11 10.08
C GLY A 56 3.65 8.70 10.37
N LYS A 57 3.67 8.26 11.65
CA LYS A 57 3.11 6.97 12.06
C LYS A 57 1.60 6.88 11.82
N ALA A 58 0.85 7.92 12.18
CA ALA A 58 -0.61 7.94 11.99
C ALA A 58 -0.99 7.87 10.50
N VAL A 59 -0.28 8.63 9.65
CA VAL A 59 -0.47 8.60 8.19
C VAL A 59 -0.18 7.20 7.63
N ALA A 60 0.89 6.56 8.07
CA ALA A 60 1.25 5.21 7.62
C ALA A 60 0.17 4.16 7.96
N VAL A 61 -0.42 4.23 9.16
CA VAL A 61 -1.52 3.32 9.56
C VAL A 61 -2.76 3.56 8.70
N GLY A 62 -3.12 4.82 8.44
CA GLY A 62 -4.24 5.15 7.56
C GLY A 62 -4.05 4.60 6.14
N LEU A 63 -2.86 4.79 5.56
CA LEU A 63 -2.53 4.25 4.23
C LEU A 63 -2.56 2.72 4.19
N ALA A 64 -2.09 2.05 5.25
CA ALA A 64 -2.12 0.59 5.34
C ALA A 64 -3.56 0.05 5.36
N ALA A 65 -4.47 0.69 6.09
CA ALA A 65 -5.89 0.32 6.10
C ALA A 65 -6.52 0.46 4.71
N VAL A 66 -6.28 1.58 4.03
CA VAL A 66 -6.78 1.81 2.66
C VAL A 66 -6.23 0.77 1.67
N ALA A 67 -4.94 0.45 1.76
CA ALA A 67 -4.32 -0.56 0.89
C ALA A 67 -4.91 -1.96 1.12
N PHE A 68 -5.23 -2.31 2.37
CA PHE A 68 -5.84 -3.60 2.71
C PHE A 68 -7.24 -3.73 2.09
N GLU A 69 -8.08 -2.70 2.22
CA GLU A 69 -9.43 -2.71 1.64
C GLU A 69 -9.40 -2.75 0.10
N ALA A 70 -8.56 -1.91 -0.52
CA ALA A 70 -8.39 -1.90 -1.97
C ALA A 70 -7.85 -3.24 -2.50
N GLY A 71 -6.88 -3.84 -1.78
CA GLY A 71 -6.35 -5.16 -2.10
C GLY A 71 -7.41 -6.27 -2.00
N ALA A 72 -8.23 -6.26 -0.95
CA ALA A 72 -9.33 -7.21 -0.79
C ALA A 72 -10.38 -7.07 -1.89
N ALA A 73 -10.73 -5.84 -2.27
CA ALA A 73 -11.66 -5.56 -3.36
C ALA A 73 -11.11 -6.05 -4.72
N TRP A 74 -9.84 -5.79 -5.00
CA TRP A 74 -9.17 -6.28 -6.22
C TRP A 74 -9.14 -7.81 -6.29
N LEU A 75 -8.82 -8.48 -5.17
CA LEU A 75 -8.74 -9.94 -5.12
C LEU A 75 -10.10 -10.60 -5.38
N ARG A 76 -11.18 -10.06 -4.80
CA ARG A 76 -12.56 -10.52 -5.06
C ARG A 76 -12.93 -10.39 -6.54
N ARG A 77 -12.55 -9.28 -7.18
CA ARG A 77 -12.80 -9.06 -8.61
C ARG A 77 -12.05 -10.07 -9.47
N ARG A 78 -10.80 -10.38 -9.11
CA ARG A 78 -9.97 -11.37 -9.82
C ARG A 78 -10.49 -12.80 -9.66
N SER A 79 -10.96 -13.18 -8.47
CA SER A 79 -11.51 -14.53 -8.24
C SER A 79 -12.85 -14.78 -8.94
N GLN A 80 -13.63 -13.72 -9.13
CA GLN A 80 -14.89 -13.78 -9.88
C GLN A 80 -14.69 -13.73 -11.39
N GLN A 81 -13.47 -13.48 -11.86
CA GLN A 81 -13.14 -13.48 -13.28
C GLN A 81 -13.19 -14.95 -13.74
N PRO A 82 -14.28 -15.40 -14.38
CA PRO A 82 -14.40 -16.80 -14.70
C PRO A 82 -13.46 -17.08 -15.86
N LEU A 83 -13.05 -18.34 -15.97
CA LEU A 83 -12.50 -18.99 -17.16
C LEU A 83 -13.42 -18.86 -18.42
N ALA A 84 -14.44 -18.00 -18.40
CA ALA A 84 -15.38 -17.75 -19.48
C ALA A 84 -14.69 -17.16 -20.72
N SER A 85 -13.59 -16.42 -20.55
CA SER A 85 -12.82 -15.91 -21.71
C SER A 85 -11.99 -16.99 -22.42
N GLN A 86 -11.85 -18.20 -21.86
CA GLN A 86 -11.12 -19.30 -22.52
C GLN A 86 -12.04 -20.25 -23.29
N VAL A 87 -13.30 -20.41 -22.88
CA VAL A 87 -14.25 -21.32 -23.56
C VAL A 87 -14.83 -20.69 -24.83
N SER A 88 -14.94 -19.36 -24.90
CA SER A 88 -15.44 -18.66 -26.09
C SER A 88 -14.50 -18.76 -27.31
N SER A 89 -13.22 -19.07 -27.12
CA SER A 89 -12.25 -19.20 -28.23
C SER A 89 -12.15 -20.62 -28.78
N ALA A 90 -12.63 -21.64 -28.06
CA ALA A 90 -12.54 -23.04 -28.49
C ALA A 90 -13.71 -23.50 -29.39
N LEU A 91 -14.80 -22.74 -29.45
CA LEU A 91 -15.99 -23.07 -30.27
C LEU A 91 -15.96 -22.43 -31.67
N ALA A 92 -14.92 -21.67 -32.02
CA ALA A 92 -14.82 -20.96 -33.31
C ALA A 92 -14.13 -21.77 -34.43
N ALA A 93 -14.02 -23.10 -34.29
CA ALA A 93 -13.40 -23.94 -35.30
C ALA A 93 -14.20 -25.23 -35.54
N ASN A 94 -15.22 -25.18 -36.41
CA ASN A 94 -15.26 -26.03 -37.62
C ASN A 94 -16.42 -25.69 -38.58
N PRO A 95 -16.28 -26.09 -39.87
CA PRO A 95 -16.95 -25.46 -41.00
C PRO A 95 -18.36 -26.02 -41.27
N ALA A 96 -19.16 -25.24 -41.98
CA ALA A 96 -20.45 -25.63 -42.54
C ALA A 96 -20.32 -26.89 -43.43
N PRO A 97 -21.36 -27.73 -43.55
CA PRO A 97 -22.47 -27.37 -44.44
C PRO A 97 -23.87 -27.84 -44.00
N THR A 98 -24.85 -27.48 -44.83
CA THR A 98 -26.21 -28.03 -44.98
C THR A 98 -27.30 -27.54 -44.04
N THR A 99 -28.01 -26.54 -44.58
CA THR A 99 -29.44 -26.22 -44.50
C THR A 99 -30.34 -27.30 -43.90
N GLU A 100 -30.52 -27.26 -42.58
CA GLU A 100 -31.74 -27.75 -41.93
C GLU A 100 -32.25 -26.64 -41.02
N THR A 101 -33.52 -26.27 -41.21
CA THR A 101 -34.22 -25.22 -40.47
C THR A 101 -34.29 -25.60 -38.98
N PRO A 102 -33.62 -24.88 -38.06
CA PRO A 102 -33.85 -25.11 -36.65
C PRO A 102 -35.12 -24.38 -36.25
N THR A 103 -36.13 -25.13 -35.80
CA THR A 103 -37.21 -24.61 -34.97
C THR A 103 -36.57 -23.86 -33.80
N LEU A 104 -36.71 -22.53 -33.79
CA LEU A 104 -36.18 -21.65 -32.74
C LEU A 104 -36.79 -22.09 -31.39
N THR A 105 -36.06 -22.92 -30.68
CA THR A 105 -36.33 -23.21 -29.28
C THR A 105 -35.93 -21.95 -28.53
N HIS A 106 -36.92 -21.25 -27.97
CA HIS A 106 -36.71 -20.03 -27.22
C HIS A 106 -35.78 -20.33 -26.03
N LEU A 107 -34.51 -19.92 -26.12
CA LEU A 107 -33.55 -20.03 -25.02
C LEU A 107 -34.00 -19.12 -23.88
N ALA A 108 -34.76 -19.68 -22.94
CA ALA A 108 -35.24 -18.96 -21.77
C ALA A 108 -34.05 -18.52 -20.90
N ASN A 109 -33.77 -17.21 -20.85
CA ASN A 109 -32.69 -16.66 -20.05
C ASN A 109 -33.07 -16.69 -18.58
N THR A 110 -32.53 -17.63 -17.81
CA THR A 110 -32.77 -17.68 -16.35
C THR A 110 -31.80 -16.78 -15.61
N VAL A 111 -32.31 -15.74 -14.93
CA VAL A 111 -31.53 -14.84 -14.08
C VAL A 111 -31.72 -15.25 -12.62
N THR A 112 -30.62 -15.53 -11.91
CA THR A 112 -30.63 -15.77 -10.46
C THR A 112 -29.97 -14.60 -9.74
N ILE A 113 -30.71 -13.92 -8.88
CA ILE A 113 -30.21 -12.85 -8.02
C ILE A 113 -30.07 -13.39 -6.61
N VAL A 114 -28.86 -13.29 -6.06
CA VAL A 114 -28.58 -13.66 -4.66
C VAL A 114 -28.29 -12.38 -3.88
N SER A 115 -29.10 -12.10 -2.86
CA SER A 115 -28.92 -10.99 -1.93
C SER A 115 -28.56 -11.53 -0.55
N GLN A 116 -27.49 -11.02 0.05
CA GLN A 116 -27.05 -11.40 1.39
C GLN A 116 -26.97 -10.16 2.27
N ARG A 117 -27.62 -10.22 3.44
CA ARG A 117 -27.54 -9.20 4.48
C ARG A 117 -26.92 -9.82 5.73
N VAL A 118 -25.86 -9.19 6.24
CA VAL A 118 -25.22 -9.58 7.49
C VAL A 118 -25.50 -8.49 8.52
N THR A 119 -26.10 -8.87 9.64
CA THR A 119 -26.39 -7.97 10.76
C THR A 119 -25.57 -8.42 11.95
N GLU A 120 -24.70 -7.54 12.44
CA GLU A 120 -23.85 -7.79 13.60
C GLU A 120 -24.37 -7.01 14.81
N ILE A 121 -24.54 -7.71 15.93
CA ILE A 121 -24.97 -7.15 17.21
C ILE A 121 -23.77 -7.17 18.14
N TRP A 122 -23.39 -5.99 18.61
CA TRP A 122 -22.25 -5.75 19.47
C TRP A 122 -22.73 -5.32 20.85
N ASP A 123 -22.13 -5.87 21.90
CA ASP A 123 -22.34 -5.44 23.28
C ASP A 123 -20.99 -5.30 23.98
N GLU A 124 -20.76 -4.17 24.66
CA GLU A 124 -19.49 -3.82 25.32
C GLU A 124 -18.23 -4.05 24.45
N GLY A 125 -18.33 -3.77 23.14
CA GLY A 125 -17.22 -3.95 22.20
C GLY A 125 -16.94 -5.41 21.82
N ARG A 126 -17.77 -6.36 22.28
CA ARG A 126 -17.71 -7.77 21.91
C ARG A 126 -18.89 -8.11 20.97
N LEU A 127 -18.59 -8.78 19.86
CA LEU A 127 -19.62 -9.30 18.96
C LEU A 127 -20.41 -10.38 19.71
N THR A 128 -21.69 -10.14 19.99
CA THR A 128 -22.55 -11.08 20.70
C THR A 128 -23.37 -11.93 19.77
N ARG A 129 -23.73 -11.41 18.59
CA ARG A 129 -24.54 -12.14 17.61
C ARG A 129 -24.29 -11.66 16.20
N GLN A 130 -24.27 -12.60 15.25
CA GLN A 130 -24.27 -12.32 13.82
C GLN A 130 -25.45 -13.04 13.19
N ILE A 131 -26.29 -12.30 12.47
CA ILE A 131 -27.46 -12.82 11.76
C ILE A 131 -27.19 -12.67 10.27
N VAL A 132 -27.22 -13.79 9.54
CA VAL A 132 -27.01 -13.81 8.09
C VAL A 132 -28.31 -14.17 7.41
N GLU A 133 -28.88 -13.20 6.70
CA GLU A 133 -30.08 -13.37 5.88
C GLU A 133 -29.67 -13.53 4.42
N LYS A 134 -30.11 -14.61 3.77
CA LYS A 134 -29.84 -14.86 2.35
C LYS A 134 -31.14 -15.01 1.59
N HIS A 135 -31.32 -14.18 0.58
CA HIS A 135 -32.45 -14.23 -0.34
C HIS A 135 -31.97 -14.67 -1.72
N VAL A 136 -32.70 -15.60 -2.33
CA VAL A 136 -32.42 -16.08 -3.69
C VAL A 136 -33.67 -15.88 -4.52
N TRP A 137 -33.55 -15.10 -5.57
CA TRP A 137 -34.63 -14.78 -6.50
C TRP A 137 -34.26 -15.39 -7.84
N ARG A 138 -35.17 -16.16 -8.43
CA ARG A 138 -35.01 -16.69 -9.78
C ARG A 138 -36.08 -16.06 -10.67
N LYS A 139 -35.65 -15.43 -11.75
CA LYS A 139 -36.55 -14.95 -12.81
C LYS A 139 -36.23 -15.72 -14.07
N GLU A 140 -37.21 -16.43 -14.58
CA GLU A 140 -37.16 -17.06 -15.90
C GLU A 140 -37.51 -16.00 -16.94
N GLY A 141 -36.58 -15.74 -17.86
CA GLY A 141 -36.77 -14.83 -18.98
C GLY A 141 -37.58 -15.52 -20.07
N SER A 142 -38.78 -14.99 -20.28
CA SER A 142 -39.70 -15.35 -21.36
C SER A 142 -39.24 -14.85 -22.71
#